data_AF-A0A968WKE9-F1
#
_entry.id   AF-A0A968WKE9-F1
#
_cell.length_a   1.000
_cell.length_b   1.000
_cell.length_c   1.000
_cell.angle_alpha   90.00
_cell.angle_beta   90.00
_cell.angle_gamma   90.00
#
_symmetry.space_group_name_H-M   'P 1'
#
loop_
_entity.id
_entity.type
_entity.pdbx_description
1 polymer ?
#
loop_
_entity_poly.entity_id
_entity_poly.type
_entity_poly.pdbx_seq_one_letter_code
_entity_poly.pdbx_strand_id
1 'polypeptide(L)'
;MRYPTLSELPPPPSDKAGWPWTEESPQLEDTMPDGSEWPCISIVTPNYNYGHFLEETIRSVLLQGYPNLEYIVIDGGSTDNSVEIIKKYEPWLTYWISEKDNGQTNAINKGIEKCNCDIFNWINSDDRLYSRSLEKVANCWHVNQPDILIGNAIGIDIGNSHLLQTWKPCKPTGALDWIRKGQLGLKISQPSTFLSYRLMKQVGFIRKILTMLSIGLCISTFGSHSQL
;
A
#
# COMPACT_ATOMS: atom_id res chain seq x y z
N MET A 1 7.14 1.93 -18.09
CA MET A 1 8.36 1.77 -17.28
C MET A 1 8.56 0.26 -17.10
N ARG A 2 9.75 -0.30 -17.31
CA ARG A 2 9.94 -1.75 -17.11
C ARG A 2 10.04 -2.01 -15.61
N TYR A 3 9.15 -2.83 -15.08
CA TYR A 3 9.19 -3.28 -13.69
C TYR A 3 10.34 -4.29 -13.55
N PRO A 4 11.09 -4.24 -12.44
CA PRO A 4 12.29 -5.05 -12.31
C PRO A 4 11.97 -6.53 -12.11
N THR A 5 12.92 -7.34 -12.53
CA THR A 5 13.08 -8.71 -12.08
C THR A 5 13.98 -8.77 -10.84
N LEU A 6 13.92 -9.88 -10.13
CA LEU A 6 14.73 -10.17 -8.94
C LEU A 6 16.23 -10.02 -9.22
N SER A 7 16.68 -10.35 -10.44
CA SER A 7 18.08 -10.26 -10.85
C SER A 7 18.58 -8.83 -11.09
N GLU A 8 17.67 -7.89 -11.31
CA GLU A 8 17.98 -6.48 -11.53
C GLU A 8 18.02 -5.69 -10.22
N LEU A 9 17.29 -6.15 -9.19
CA LEU A 9 17.29 -5.53 -7.87
C LEU A 9 18.62 -5.78 -7.12
N PRO A 10 18.97 -4.92 -6.15
CA PRO A 10 20.05 -5.20 -5.21
C PRO A 10 19.91 -6.61 -4.60
N PRO A 11 21.02 -7.35 -4.43
CA PRO A 11 20.98 -8.70 -3.88
C PRO A 11 20.43 -8.67 -2.45
N PRO A 12 19.65 -9.69 -2.04
CA PRO A 12 19.12 -9.75 -0.69
C PRO A 12 20.24 -9.92 0.36
N PRO A 13 20.04 -9.46 1.60
CA PRO A 13 20.86 -9.86 2.73
C PRO A 13 20.92 -11.38 2.88
N SER A 14 22.05 -11.93 3.32
CA SER A 14 22.28 -13.38 3.39
C SER A 14 21.34 -14.14 4.33
N ASP A 15 20.75 -13.45 5.30
CA ASP A 15 19.81 -13.97 6.30
C ASP A 15 18.34 -13.88 5.88
N LYS A 16 18.06 -13.33 4.69
CA LYS A 16 16.71 -13.13 4.17
C LYS A 16 16.39 -14.09 3.01
N ALA A 17 15.20 -14.70 3.06
CA ALA A 17 14.75 -15.65 2.05
C ALA A 17 13.23 -15.58 1.84
N GLY A 18 12.74 -16.20 0.77
CA GLY A 18 11.34 -16.22 0.37
C GLY A 18 10.87 -14.90 -0.22
N TRP A 19 9.57 -14.73 -0.35
CA TRP A 19 8.96 -13.46 -0.76
C TRP A 19 9.23 -12.32 0.25
N PRO A 20 9.67 -11.11 -0.17
CA PRO A 20 10.08 -10.64 -1.51
C PRO A 20 11.63 -10.56 -1.67
N TRP A 21 12.38 -11.44 -1.00
CA TRP A 21 13.85 -11.42 -0.97
C TRP A 21 14.49 -12.29 -2.04
N THR A 22 14.02 -13.53 -2.20
CA THR A 22 14.54 -14.51 -3.15
C THR A 22 13.46 -15.03 -4.11
N GLU A 23 12.27 -14.43 -4.08
CA GLU A 23 11.13 -14.78 -4.91
C GLU A 23 10.57 -13.52 -5.58
N GLU A 24 10.00 -13.69 -6.77
CA GLU A 24 9.29 -12.65 -7.51
C GLU A 24 7.95 -13.18 -8.05
N SER A 25 7.01 -12.28 -8.34
CA SER A 25 5.78 -12.66 -9.02
C SER A 25 6.06 -12.86 -10.52
N PRO A 26 5.30 -13.73 -11.21
CA PRO A 26 5.42 -13.86 -12.66
C PRO A 26 5.22 -12.51 -13.35
N GLN A 27 6.05 -12.23 -14.34
CA GLN A 27 5.93 -11.04 -15.16
C GLN A 27 4.66 -11.19 -16.02
N LEU A 28 3.76 -10.21 -15.94
CA LEU A 28 2.58 -10.18 -16.81
C LEU A 28 2.98 -9.77 -18.23
N GLU A 29 2.15 -10.15 -19.20
CA GLU A 29 2.27 -9.67 -20.58
C GLU A 29 1.98 -8.17 -20.67
N ASP A 30 2.41 -7.52 -21.76
CA ASP A 30 2.23 -6.08 -21.97
C ASP A 30 0.75 -5.65 -21.98
N THR A 31 -0.15 -6.55 -22.36
CA THR A 31 -1.61 -6.33 -22.40
C THR A 31 -2.37 -7.38 -21.60
N MET A 32 -3.61 -7.07 -21.26
CA MET A 32 -4.56 -8.02 -20.68
C MET A 32 -4.95 -9.12 -21.70
N PRO A 33 -5.51 -10.25 -21.26
CA PRO A 33 -5.90 -11.36 -22.15
C PRO A 33 -6.90 -11.01 -23.26
N ASP A 34 -7.69 -9.96 -23.07
CA ASP A 34 -8.63 -9.43 -24.07
C ASP A 34 -8.03 -8.34 -24.99
N GLY A 35 -6.73 -8.07 -24.84
CA GLY A 35 -5.97 -7.09 -25.61
C GLY A 35 -6.06 -5.66 -25.09
N SER A 36 -6.79 -5.38 -24.00
CA SER A 36 -6.78 -4.04 -23.40
C SER A 36 -5.50 -3.76 -22.63
N GLU A 37 -5.22 -2.49 -22.37
CA GLU A 37 -4.13 -2.10 -21.47
C GLU A 37 -4.44 -2.50 -20.02
N TRP A 38 -3.40 -2.79 -19.25
CA TRP A 38 -3.54 -2.98 -17.80
C TRP A 38 -3.90 -1.64 -17.12
N PRO A 39 -4.85 -1.61 -16.16
CA PRO A 39 -5.15 -0.42 -15.38
C PRO A 39 -3.91 0.18 -14.70
N CYS A 40 -3.74 1.50 -14.72
CA CYS A 40 -2.65 2.13 -13.97
C CYS A 40 -2.92 1.99 -12.47
N ILE A 41 -1.90 1.65 -11.68
CA ILE A 41 -1.97 1.61 -10.21
C ILE A 41 -0.86 2.49 -9.61
N SER A 42 -1.23 3.51 -8.82
CA SER A 42 -0.28 4.28 -8.02
C SER A 42 -0.20 3.72 -6.61
N ILE A 43 1.01 3.43 -6.15
CA ILE A 43 1.31 3.05 -4.76
C ILE A 43 2.16 4.15 -4.13
N VAL A 44 1.78 4.61 -2.94
CA VAL A 44 2.58 5.53 -2.13
C VAL A 44 3.09 4.80 -0.88
N THR A 45 4.39 4.86 -0.62
CA THR A 45 4.97 4.42 0.66
C THR A 45 5.45 5.63 1.46
N PRO A 46 4.75 6.02 2.54
CA PRO A 46 5.29 6.96 3.51
C PRO A 46 6.34 6.27 4.40
N ASN A 47 7.43 6.96 4.72
CA ASN A 47 8.47 6.44 5.60
C ASN A 47 9.01 7.53 6.53
N TYR A 48 9.32 7.19 7.78
CA TYR A 48 10.09 8.05 8.69
C TYR A 48 10.79 7.21 9.75
N ASN A 49 12.11 7.09 9.69
CA ASN A 49 12.96 6.29 10.58
C ASN A 49 12.59 4.79 10.66
N TYR A 50 12.14 4.22 9.54
CA TYR A 50 11.73 2.82 9.41
C TYR A 50 12.56 2.05 8.37
N GLY A 51 13.82 2.45 8.17
CA GLY A 51 14.72 1.86 7.17
C GLY A 51 14.89 0.34 7.32
N HIS A 52 14.82 -0.17 8.55
CA HIS A 52 14.93 -1.60 8.84
C HIS A 52 13.79 -2.47 8.26
N PHE A 53 12.63 -1.88 7.91
CA PHE A 53 11.53 -2.56 7.21
C PHE A 53 11.36 -2.10 5.76
N LEU A 54 11.73 -0.85 5.47
CA LEU A 54 11.45 -0.18 4.19
C LEU A 54 11.90 -0.97 2.96
N GLU A 55 13.07 -1.61 3.01
CA GLU A 55 13.59 -2.37 1.87
C GLU A 55 12.67 -3.55 1.51
N GLU A 56 12.09 -4.23 2.51
CA GLU A 56 11.14 -5.32 2.27
C GLU A 56 9.86 -4.82 1.63
N THR A 57 9.33 -3.68 2.10
CA THR A 57 8.16 -3.02 1.52
C THR A 57 8.40 -2.67 0.06
N ILE A 58 9.50 -1.98 -0.26
CA ILE A 58 9.86 -1.57 -1.62
C ILE A 58 9.92 -2.77 -2.56
N ARG A 59 10.63 -3.82 -2.14
CA ARG A 59 10.75 -5.06 -2.93
C ARG A 59 9.39 -5.72 -3.15
N SER A 60 8.53 -5.75 -2.14
CA SER A 60 7.18 -6.35 -2.27
C SER A 60 6.29 -5.64 -3.29
N VAL A 61 6.49 -4.34 -3.48
CA VAL A 61 5.75 -3.53 -4.47
C VAL A 61 6.35 -3.70 -5.86
N LEU A 62 7.68 -3.62 -5.98
CA LEU A 62 8.38 -3.71 -7.27
C LEU A 62 8.31 -5.11 -7.90
N LEU A 63 8.40 -6.17 -7.10
CA LEU A 63 8.43 -7.57 -7.58
C LEU A 63 7.04 -8.15 -7.86
N GLN A 64 6.02 -7.31 -8.05
CA GLN A 64 4.66 -7.73 -8.39
C GLN A 64 4.52 -8.23 -9.83
N GLY A 65 5.52 -8.00 -10.69
CA GLY A 65 5.45 -8.37 -12.11
C GLY A 65 4.41 -7.54 -12.88
N TYR A 66 4.08 -6.33 -12.40
CA TYR A 66 2.96 -5.53 -12.88
C TYR A 66 3.39 -4.39 -13.83
N PRO A 67 2.89 -4.35 -15.08
CA PRO A 67 3.40 -3.45 -16.12
C PRO A 67 3.01 -1.99 -16.02
N ASN A 68 1.92 -1.66 -15.32
CA ASN A 68 1.40 -0.30 -15.25
C ASN A 68 1.39 0.25 -13.81
N LEU A 69 2.56 0.21 -13.16
CA LEU A 69 2.78 0.66 -11.80
C LEU A 69 3.42 2.06 -11.77
N GLU A 70 2.79 2.99 -11.04
CA GLU A 70 3.48 4.16 -10.47
C GLU A 70 3.86 3.86 -9.02
N TYR A 71 5.15 3.89 -8.70
CA TYR A 71 5.60 3.70 -7.32
C TYR A 71 6.31 4.92 -6.76
N ILE A 72 5.75 5.45 -5.67
CA ILE A 72 6.14 6.72 -5.07
C ILE A 72 6.57 6.47 -3.62
N VAL A 73 7.75 6.97 -3.22
CA VAL A 73 8.21 6.89 -1.83
C VAL A 73 8.39 8.29 -1.25
N ILE A 74 7.72 8.58 -0.13
CA ILE A 74 7.79 9.88 0.54
C ILE A 74 8.40 9.69 1.93
N ASP A 75 9.63 10.14 2.09
CA ASP A 75 10.37 10.06 3.34
C ASP A 75 10.27 11.38 4.13
N GLY A 76 9.91 11.30 5.41
CA GLY A 76 9.67 12.43 6.31
C GLY A 76 10.93 13.12 6.84
N GLY A 77 12.07 12.96 6.16
CA GLY A 77 13.37 13.48 6.61
C GLY A 77 14.02 12.56 7.63
N SER A 78 14.09 11.27 7.31
CA SER A 78 14.66 10.24 8.18
C SER A 78 16.15 10.49 8.47
N THR A 79 16.57 10.08 9.65
CA THR A 79 17.96 10.14 10.14
C THR A 79 18.63 8.78 10.27
N ASP A 80 17.87 7.70 10.04
CA ASP A 80 18.39 6.34 9.93
C ASP A 80 18.84 6.04 8.48
N ASN A 81 19.01 4.75 8.14
CA ASN A 81 19.47 4.31 6.82
C ASN A 81 18.38 4.34 5.72
N SER A 82 17.23 4.99 5.95
CA SER A 82 16.10 4.98 5.01
C SER A 82 16.46 5.60 3.65
N VAL A 83 17.17 6.73 3.63
CA VAL A 83 17.51 7.44 2.39
C VAL A 83 18.51 6.63 1.56
N GLU A 84 19.46 5.95 2.21
CA GLU A 84 20.39 5.03 1.58
C GLU A 84 19.64 3.87 0.93
N ILE A 85 18.63 3.31 1.60
CA ILE A 85 17.78 2.27 1.04
C ILE A 85 17.01 2.79 -0.17
N ILE A 86 16.33 3.94 -0.07
CA ILE A 86 15.54 4.51 -1.18
C ILE A 86 16.41 4.70 -2.42
N LYS A 87 17.62 5.26 -2.26
CA LYS A 87 18.57 5.46 -3.36
C LYS A 87 19.00 4.18 -4.07
N LYS A 88 19.06 3.04 -3.37
CA LYS A 88 19.35 1.74 -4.03
C LYS A 88 18.28 1.35 -5.04
N TYR A 89 17.03 1.79 -4.81
CA TYR A 89 15.86 1.41 -5.61
C TYR A 89 15.33 2.56 -6.49
N GLU A 90 15.90 3.76 -6.38
CA GLU A 90 15.57 4.95 -7.17
C GLU A 90 15.36 4.69 -8.68
N PRO A 91 16.16 3.84 -9.36
CA PRO A 91 15.94 3.57 -10.79
C PRO A 91 14.57 3.00 -11.16
N TRP A 92 13.84 2.40 -10.19
CA TRP A 92 12.52 1.80 -10.39
C TRP A 92 11.40 2.57 -9.69
N LEU A 93 11.70 3.69 -9.04
CA LEU A 93 10.69 4.56 -8.45
C LEU A 93 10.24 5.59 -9.48
N THR A 94 8.92 5.80 -9.57
CA THR A 94 8.35 6.89 -10.35
C THR A 94 8.71 8.25 -9.75
N TYR A 95 8.72 8.32 -8.42
CA TYR A 95 9.11 9.52 -7.68
C TYR A 95 9.57 9.16 -6.28
N TRP A 96 10.53 9.90 -5.75
CA TRP A 96 10.79 9.90 -4.32
C TRP A 96 11.25 11.27 -3.84
N ILE A 97 11.07 11.53 -2.55
CA ILE A 97 11.63 12.70 -1.87
C ILE A 97 11.90 12.37 -0.41
N SER A 98 12.93 12.98 0.17
CA SER A 98 13.18 13.01 1.62
C SER A 98 13.19 14.46 2.10
N GLU A 99 12.19 14.82 2.89
CA GLU A 99 12.08 16.14 3.49
C GLU A 99 11.22 16.09 4.73
N LYS A 100 11.48 17.00 5.69
CA LYS A 100 10.69 17.08 6.91
C LYS A 100 9.20 17.19 6.60
N ASP A 101 8.40 16.39 7.31
CA ASP A 101 6.94 16.41 7.19
C ASP A 101 6.27 16.71 8.54
N ASN A 102 4.94 16.77 8.51
CA ASN A 102 4.09 16.90 9.70
C ASN A 102 3.41 15.57 10.06
N GLY A 103 4.13 14.46 9.86
CA GLY A 103 3.67 13.10 10.10
C GLY A 103 3.13 12.40 8.84
N GLN A 104 2.84 11.11 8.99
CA GLN A 104 2.49 10.18 7.91
C GLN A 104 1.38 10.67 6.96
N THR A 105 0.34 11.33 7.47
CA THR A 105 -0.72 11.91 6.62
C THR A 105 -0.19 12.97 5.65
N ASN A 106 0.79 13.77 6.07
CA ASN A 106 1.41 14.75 5.20
C ASN A 106 2.23 14.05 4.10
N ALA A 107 3.01 13.03 4.45
CA ALA A 107 3.73 12.22 3.47
C ALA A 107 2.79 11.56 2.45
N ILE A 108 1.69 10.94 2.90
CA ILE A 108 0.71 10.32 2.00
C ILE A 108 0.10 11.37 1.07
N ASN A 109 -0.32 12.54 1.59
CA ASN A 109 -0.89 13.59 0.74
C ASN A 109 0.12 14.11 -0.30
N LYS A 110 1.38 14.32 0.07
CA LYS A 110 2.44 14.68 -0.88
C LYS A 110 2.60 13.62 -1.97
N GLY A 111 2.52 12.33 -1.60
CA GLY A 111 2.56 11.23 -2.56
C GLY A 111 1.35 11.22 -3.50
N ILE A 112 0.15 11.44 -2.96
CA ILE A 112 -1.09 11.52 -3.75
C ILE A 112 -1.03 12.62 -4.81
N GLU A 113 -0.42 13.76 -4.50
CA GLU A 113 -0.23 14.85 -5.45
C GLU A 113 0.69 14.48 -6.64
N LYS A 114 1.43 13.37 -6.54
CA LYS A 114 2.27 12.81 -7.60
C LYS A 114 1.60 11.66 -8.37
N CYS A 115 0.50 11.11 -7.86
CA CYS A 115 -0.22 10.01 -8.49
C CYS A 115 -1.01 10.48 -9.73
N ASN A 116 -0.93 9.70 -10.81
CA ASN A 116 -1.65 9.94 -12.06
C ASN A 116 -2.53 8.75 -12.49
N CYS A 117 -2.49 7.63 -11.77
CA CYS A 117 -3.29 6.46 -12.09
C CYS A 117 -4.74 6.52 -11.61
N ASP A 118 -5.59 5.65 -12.17
CA ASP A 118 -7.00 5.50 -11.78
C ASP A 118 -7.18 4.76 -10.45
N ILE A 119 -6.22 3.94 -10.06
CA ILE A 119 -6.24 3.11 -8.85
C ILE A 119 -5.12 3.58 -7.92
N PHE A 120 -5.46 3.77 -6.64
CA PHE A 120 -4.52 4.23 -5.62
C PHE A 120 -4.53 3.34 -4.38
N ASN A 121 -3.37 3.15 -3.78
CA ASN A 121 -3.21 2.66 -2.40
C ASN A 121 -1.96 3.30 -1.76
N TRP A 122 -1.88 3.27 -0.43
CA TRP A 122 -0.64 3.53 0.29
C TRP A 122 -0.25 2.32 1.15
N ILE A 123 1.03 2.00 1.16
CA ILE A 123 1.60 0.87 1.90
C ILE A 123 2.64 1.42 2.85
N ASN A 124 2.43 1.26 4.15
CA ASN A 124 3.38 1.76 5.16
C ASN A 124 4.72 1.02 5.04
N SER A 125 5.79 1.66 5.51
CA SER A 125 7.16 1.15 5.43
C SER A 125 7.43 -0.14 6.23
N ASP A 126 6.46 -0.59 7.03
CA ASP A 126 6.45 -1.85 7.79
C ASP A 126 5.42 -2.87 7.28
N ASP A 127 4.69 -2.54 6.21
CA ASP A 127 3.76 -3.42 5.52
C ASP A 127 4.37 -3.98 4.22
N ARG A 128 3.84 -5.12 3.74
CA ARG A 128 4.22 -5.68 2.43
C ARG A 128 3.03 -6.23 1.68
N LEU A 129 3.03 -6.07 0.36
CA LEU A 129 2.07 -6.74 -0.51
C LEU A 129 2.39 -8.23 -0.62
N TYR A 130 1.34 -9.05 -0.75
CA TYR A 130 1.51 -10.44 -1.16
C TYR A 130 1.86 -10.54 -2.65
N SER A 131 2.48 -11.64 -3.05
CA SER A 131 2.71 -11.92 -4.47
C SER A 131 1.39 -11.89 -5.26
N ARG A 132 1.45 -11.36 -6.49
CA ARG A 132 0.32 -11.22 -7.42
C ARG A 132 -0.85 -10.37 -6.89
N SER A 133 -0.63 -9.50 -5.91
CA SER A 133 -1.70 -8.64 -5.37
C SER A 133 -2.17 -7.63 -6.42
N LEU A 134 -1.26 -6.98 -7.13
CA LEU A 134 -1.61 -5.96 -8.13
C LEU A 134 -2.34 -6.55 -9.34
N GLU A 135 -1.95 -7.74 -9.80
CA GLU A 135 -2.66 -8.48 -10.85
C GLU A 135 -4.14 -8.73 -10.46
N LYS A 136 -4.39 -9.17 -9.21
CA LYS A 136 -5.74 -9.42 -8.72
C LYS A 136 -6.56 -8.13 -8.65
N VAL A 137 -5.97 -7.05 -8.15
CA VAL A 137 -6.60 -5.73 -8.10
C VAL A 137 -6.99 -5.28 -9.50
N ALA A 138 -6.07 -5.36 -10.45
CA ALA A 138 -6.29 -4.97 -11.84
C ALA A 138 -7.41 -5.76 -12.51
N ASN A 139 -7.42 -7.09 -12.36
CA ASN A 139 -8.49 -7.93 -12.90
C ASN A 139 -9.85 -7.62 -12.28
N CYS A 140 -9.92 -7.41 -10.96
CA CYS A 140 -11.17 -7.03 -10.30
C CYS A 140 -11.67 -5.66 -10.74
N TRP A 141 -10.75 -4.71 -10.94
CA TRP A 141 -11.04 -3.37 -11.42
C TRP A 141 -11.56 -3.38 -12.85
N HIS A 142 -10.89 -4.10 -13.76
CA HIS A 142 -11.27 -4.18 -15.18
C HIS A 142 -12.73 -4.57 -15.39
N VAL A 143 -13.22 -5.51 -14.57
CA VAL A 143 -14.59 -6.02 -14.67
C VAL A 143 -15.64 -5.03 -14.11
N ASN A 144 -15.34 -4.32 -13.02
CA ASN A 144 -16.38 -3.62 -12.24
C ASN A 144 -16.16 -2.11 -12.03
N GLN A 145 -14.95 -1.60 -12.31
CA GLN A 145 -14.49 -0.24 -12.02
C GLN A 145 -15.02 0.35 -10.70
N PRO A 146 -14.86 -0.39 -9.57
CA PRO A 146 -15.46 -0.01 -8.30
C PRO A 146 -14.74 1.20 -7.68
N ASP A 147 -15.43 1.97 -6.83
CA ASP A 147 -14.76 3.06 -6.11
C ASP A 147 -13.82 2.58 -5.00
N ILE A 148 -14.06 1.38 -4.46
CA ILE A 148 -13.28 0.78 -3.37
C ILE A 148 -13.12 -0.71 -3.63
N LEU A 149 -11.88 -1.21 -3.56
CA LEU A 149 -11.51 -2.62 -3.54
C LEU A 149 -10.84 -2.94 -2.21
N ILE A 150 -11.26 -4.02 -1.55
CA ILE A 150 -10.67 -4.45 -0.29
C ILE A 150 -10.24 -5.91 -0.45
N GLY A 151 -8.95 -6.15 -0.25
CA GLY A 151 -8.35 -7.47 -0.20
C GLY A 151 -8.31 -8.04 1.23
N ASN A 152 -7.88 -9.30 1.34
CA ASN A 152 -7.52 -9.86 2.64
C ASN A 152 -6.20 -9.22 3.12
N ALA A 153 -6.06 -9.10 4.44
CA ALA A 153 -4.79 -8.76 5.07
C ALA A 153 -4.46 -9.80 6.14
N ILE A 154 -3.17 -9.98 6.42
CA ILE A 154 -2.73 -10.78 7.57
C ILE A 154 -1.70 -10.01 8.38
N GLY A 155 -1.76 -10.17 9.70
CA GLY A 155 -0.74 -9.66 10.62
C GLY A 155 0.33 -10.72 10.81
N ILE A 156 1.59 -10.31 10.73
CA ILE A 156 2.75 -11.20 10.90
C ILE A 156 3.61 -10.69 12.06
N ASP A 157 4.19 -11.62 12.82
CA ASP A 157 5.18 -11.29 13.85
C ASP A 157 6.55 -11.00 13.23
N ILE A 158 7.29 -10.07 13.84
CA ILE A 158 8.64 -9.70 13.42
C ILE A 158 9.57 -10.89 13.70
N GLY A 159 10.13 -11.48 12.64
CA GLY A 159 11.20 -12.48 12.73
C GLY A 159 10.79 -13.94 12.57
N ASN A 160 9.51 -14.31 12.80
CA ASN A 160 9.10 -15.73 12.74
C ASN A 160 7.97 -16.03 11.72
N SER A 161 7.49 -15.03 10.97
CA SER A 161 6.38 -15.19 10.02
C SER A 161 5.13 -15.87 10.61
N HIS A 162 4.98 -15.83 11.94
CA HIS A 162 3.80 -16.39 12.59
C HIS A 162 2.60 -15.52 12.27
N LEU A 163 1.53 -16.17 11.83
CA LEU A 163 0.27 -15.51 11.53
C LEU A 163 -0.37 -15.09 12.86
N LEU A 164 -0.45 -13.77 13.08
CA LEU A 164 -1.07 -13.19 14.27
C LEU A 164 -2.58 -13.02 14.07
N GLN A 165 -2.97 -12.55 12.89
CA GLN A 165 -4.37 -12.22 12.61
C GLN A 165 -4.67 -12.32 11.11
N THR A 166 -5.92 -12.63 10.76
CA THR A 166 -6.43 -12.45 9.40
C THR A 166 -7.59 -11.48 9.40
N TRP A 167 -7.57 -10.55 8.45
CA TRP A 167 -8.71 -9.68 8.13
C TRP A 167 -9.25 -10.10 6.78
N LYS A 168 -10.48 -10.60 6.77
CA LYS A 168 -11.25 -10.86 5.56
C LYS A 168 -12.35 -9.80 5.47
N PRO A 169 -12.42 -9.02 4.39
CA PRO A 169 -13.51 -8.08 4.21
C PRO A 169 -14.82 -8.85 4.15
N CYS A 170 -15.82 -8.38 4.89
CA CYS A 170 -17.18 -8.91 4.77
C CYS A 170 -18.06 -7.89 4.05
N LYS A 171 -18.66 -8.32 2.93
CA LYS A 171 -19.75 -7.57 2.31
C LYS A 171 -20.94 -7.55 3.29
N PRO A 172 -21.54 -6.39 3.55
CA PRO A 172 -22.79 -6.33 4.30
C PRO A 172 -23.83 -7.20 3.59
N THR A 173 -24.48 -8.11 4.31
CA THR A 173 -25.47 -9.05 3.72
C THR A 173 -26.85 -8.43 3.50
N GLY A 174 -27.03 -7.17 3.89
CA GLY A 174 -28.27 -6.41 3.69
C GLY A 174 -28.25 -5.05 4.40
N ALA A 175 -29.28 -4.25 4.18
CA ALA A 175 -29.40 -2.90 4.74
C ALA A 175 -29.32 -2.89 6.28
N LEU A 176 -29.91 -3.89 6.95
CA LEU A 176 -29.83 -4.03 8.42
C LEU A 176 -28.41 -4.37 8.90
N ASP A 177 -27.63 -5.14 8.14
CA ASP A 177 -26.24 -5.46 8.48
C ASP A 177 -25.34 -4.22 8.33
N TRP A 178 -25.60 -3.43 7.28
CA TRP A 178 -24.93 -2.14 7.06
C TRP A 178 -25.28 -1.11 8.15
N ILE A 179 -26.55 -1.01 8.54
CA ILE A 179 -26.99 -0.10 9.62
C ILE A 179 -26.43 -0.54 10.98
N ARG A 180 -26.47 -1.84 11.29
CA ARG A 180 -26.03 -2.36 12.60
C ARG A 180 -24.52 -2.28 12.80
N LYS A 181 -23.76 -2.56 11.75
CA LYS A 181 -22.30 -2.60 11.85
C LYS A 181 -21.64 -1.32 11.35
N GLY A 182 -22.34 -0.46 10.60
CA GLY A 182 -21.77 0.77 10.04
C GLY A 182 -20.49 0.52 9.22
N GLN A 183 -19.63 1.54 9.14
CA GLN A 183 -18.25 1.39 8.62
C GLN A 183 -17.42 0.37 9.43
N LEU A 184 -17.72 0.18 10.72
CA LEU A 184 -17.07 -0.82 11.60
C LEU A 184 -17.35 -2.27 11.17
N GLY A 185 -18.40 -2.49 10.37
CA GLY A 185 -18.78 -3.79 9.81
C GLY A 185 -18.00 -4.23 8.61
N LEU A 186 -17.28 -3.33 7.96
CA LEU A 186 -16.53 -3.64 6.73
C LEU A 186 -15.15 -4.24 7.01
N LYS A 187 -14.68 -4.19 8.28
CA LYS A 187 -13.35 -4.67 8.72
C LYS A 187 -12.27 -4.29 7.68
N ILE A 188 -12.19 -2.99 7.40
CA ILE A 188 -11.28 -2.44 6.40
C ILE A 188 -9.87 -2.51 6.98
N SER A 189 -9.01 -3.29 6.33
CA SER A 189 -7.56 -3.19 6.55
C SER A 189 -7.02 -2.20 5.53
N GLN A 190 -6.47 -1.09 6.03
CA GLN A 190 -5.94 -0.04 5.18
C GLN A 190 -4.94 -0.54 4.13
N PRO A 191 -3.90 -1.35 4.45
CA PRO A 191 -2.91 -1.78 3.45
C PRO A 191 -3.51 -2.64 2.34
N SER A 192 -4.66 -3.29 2.56
CA SER A 192 -5.36 -4.07 1.53
C SER A 192 -6.47 -3.31 0.80
N THR A 193 -6.59 -1.99 1.02
CA THR A 193 -7.67 -1.16 0.45
C THR A 193 -7.18 -0.29 -0.69
N PHE A 194 -7.68 -0.55 -1.89
CA PHE A 194 -7.42 0.24 -3.08
C PHE A 194 -8.63 1.13 -3.38
N LEU A 195 -8.37 2.38 -3.76
CA LEU A 195 -9.39 3.41 -3.99
C LEU A 195 -9.34 3.88 -5.44
N SER A 196 -10.50 4.24 -5.99
CA SER A 196 -10.56 4.97 -7.24
C SER A 196 -10.03 6.40 -7.05
N TYR A 197 -9.23 6.87 -8.00
CA TYR A 197 -8.76 8.25 -8.01
C TYR A 197 -9.92 9.24 -8.13
N ARG A 198 -11.00 8.86 -8.83
CA ARG A 198 -12.27 9.59 -8.87
C ARG A 198 -12.84 9.84 -7.47
N LEU A 199 -12.95 8.79 -6.64
CA LEU A 199 -13.43 8.90 -5.27
C LEU A 199 -12.51 9.82 -4.44
N MET A 200 -11.19 9.69 -4.59
CA MET A 200 -10.23 10.51 -3.85
C MET A 200 -10.39 12.01 -4.14
N LYS A 201 -10.61 12.39 -5.40
CA LYS A 201 -10.88 13.79 -5.78
C LYS A 201 -12.16 14.33 -5.14
N GLN A 202 -13.19 13.50 -5.01
CA GLN A 202 -14.49 13.90 -4.43
C GLN A 202 -14.42 14.07 -2.90
N VAL A 203 -13.72 13.16 -2.21
CA VAL A 203 -13.65 13.16 -0.74
C VAL A 203 -12.66 14.21 -0.21
N GLY A 204 -11.71 14.65 -1.04
CA GLY A 204 -10.73 15.68 -0.69
C GLY A 204 -9.61 15.15 0.19
N PHE A 205 -8.75 14.31 -0.41
CA PHE A 205 -7.52 13.73 0.16
C PHE A 205 -7.63 13.20 1.62
N ILE A 206 -6.51 12.76 2.21
CA ILE A 206 -6.53 11.93 3.43
C ILE A 206 -7.15 12.66 4.64
N ARG A 207 -7.16 14.00 4.66
CA ARG A 207 -7.66 14.77 5.82
C ARG A 207 -9.13 14.48 6.11
N LYS A 208 -9.96 14.19 5.11
CA LYS A 208 -11.37 13.75 5.27
C LYS A 208 -11.56 12.23 5.24
N ILE A 209 -10.66 11.47 4.62
CA ILE A 209 -10.72 9.99 4.63
C ILE A 209 -10.43 9.46 6.03
N LEU A 210 -9.43 10.03 6.74
CA LEU A 210 -9.21 9.72 8.15
C LEU A 210 -10.36 10.23 9.02
N THR A 211 -11.00 11.37 8.71
CA THR A 211 -12.23 11.79 9.42
C THR A 211 -13.38 10.85 9.12
N MET A 212 -13.54 10.28 7.92
CA MET A 212 -14.55 9.26 7.67
C MET A 212 -14.25 7.95 8.38
N LEU A 213 -12.98 7.55 8.48
CA LEU A 213 -12.57 6.39 9.27
C LEU A 213 -12.66 6.66 10.80
N SER A 214 -12.60 7.92 11.24
CA SER A 214 -12.67 8.34 12.66
C SER A 214 -14.00 8.99 13.10
N ILE A 215 -14.92 9.34 12.22
CA ILE A 215 -16.31 9.72 12.56
C ILE A 215 -17.12 8.47 12.91
N GLY A 216 -16.62 7.28 12.54
CA GLY A 216 -16.97 6.00 13.19
C GLY A 216 -16.33 5.78 14.57
N LEU A 217 -15.37 6.61 15.00
CA LEU A 217 -14.87 6.68 16.38
C LEU A 217 -15.60 7.82 17.12
N CYS A 218 -16.84 7.57 17.49
CA CYS A 218 -17.29 8.07 18.78
C CYS A 218 -16.74 7.09 19.84
N ILE A 219 -15.44 7.19 20.13
CA ILE A 219 -14.84 6.49 21.28
C ILE A 219 -14.14 7.55 22.10
N SER A 220 -14.70 7.81 23.27
CA SER A 220 -14.06 8.46 24.39
C SER A 220 -12.64 7.91 24.57
N THR A 221 -11.62 8.73 24.32
CA THR A 221 -10.29 8.49 24.86
C THR A 221 -10.37 8.73 26.37
N PHE A 222 -10.54 7.66 27.16
CA PHE A 222 -10.03 7.68 28.53
C PHE A 222 -8.51 7.61 28.42
N GLY A 223 -7.88 8.76 28.63
CA GLY A 223 -6.44 8.85 28.74
C GLY A 223 -5.93 8.27 30.05
N SER A 224 -4.80 7.58 29.96
CA SER A 224 -3.71 7.67 30.93
C SER A 224 -2.42 7.43 30.14
N HIS A 225 -1.75 8.51 29.73
CA HIS A 225 -0.40 8.90 30.21
C HIS A 225 0.65 7.80 29.97
N SER A 226 1.59 7.96 29.04
CA SER A 226 2.75 8.86 29.16
C SER A 226 3.47 8.88 27.79
N GLN A 227 3.64 10.04 27.15
CA GLN A 227 4.92 10.76 27.01
C GLN A 227 6.14 9.86 26.77
N LEU A 228 6.54 9.67 25.50
CA LEU A 228 7.64 10.33 24.79
C LEU A 228 7.64 9.91 23.33
#